data_AF-A0A5C5T538-F1
#
_entry.id   AF-A0A5C5T538-F1
#
_cell.length_a   1.000
_cell.length_b   1.000
_cell.length_c   1.000
_cell.angle_alpha   90.00
_cell.angle_beta   90.00
_cell.angle_gamma   90.00
#
_symmetry.space_group_name_H-M   'P 1'
#
loop_
_entity.id
_entity.type
_entity.pdbx_description
1 polymer ?
#
loop_
_entity_poly.entity_id
_entity_poly.type
_entity_poly.pdbx_seq_one_letter_code
_entity_poly.pdbx_strand_id
1 'polypeptide(L)'
;MDLELRDRLDRRPFGADLATALWSALMRQSPGKGVIVDFHRDFCGQGLIRTSDGVMLCDIQDAGAFTGPAIAAWRQQETFVDFFARQSDFTCSGWDPAEPVFATDDAWYRNNQRLTRAVLETFLGRRRR
;
A
#
# COMPACT_ATOMS: atom_id res chain seq x y z
N MET A 1 12.19 -3.24 -20.95
CA MET A 1 10.78 -2.91 -21.27
C MET A 1 10.03 -2.41 -20.01
N ASP A 2 10.72 -1.92 -18.98
CA ASP A 2 10.14 -1.52 -17.68
C ASP A 2 10.07 0.01 -17.46
N LEU A 3 10.80 0.81 -18.26
CA LEU A 3 10.83 2.27 -18.14
C LEU A 3 9.46 2.90 -18.44
N GLU A 4 8.68 2.30 -19.37
CA GLU A 4 7.36 2.82 -19.73
C GLU A 4 6.36 2.76 -18.56
N LEU A 5 6.39 1.72 -17.72
CA LEU A 5 5.51 1.67 -16.55
C LEU A 5 5.92 2.70 -15.51
N ARG A 6 7.21 2.73 -15.16
CA ARG A 6 7.78 3.69 -14.21
C ARG A 6 7.37 5.13 -14.54
N ASP A 7 7.45 5.50 -15.82
CA ASP A 7 7.19 6.87 -16.25
C ASP A 7 5.71 7.24 -16.21
N ARG A 8 4.81 6.26 -16.33
CA ARG A 8 3.36 6.41 -16.30
C ARG A 8 2.76 6.48 -14.88
N LEU A 9 3.53 6.15 -13.84
CA LEU A 9 3.04 6.19 -12.46
C LEU A 9 2.79 7.62 -11.99
N ASP A 10 1.67 7.81 -11.29
CA ASP A 10 1.32 9.09 -10.70
C ASP A 10 2.31 9.45 -9.57
N ARG A 11 2.80 10.69 -9.62
CA ARG A 11 3.76 11.26 -8.67
C ARG A 11 3.11 12.26 -7.73
N ARG A 12 1.80 12.52 -7.87
CA ARG A 12 1.07 13.41 -6.98
C ARG A 12 0.94 12.75 -5.61
N PRO A 13 1.33 13.44 -4.52
CA PRO A 13 1.17 12.91 -3.18
C PRO A 13 -0.28 12.52 -2.89
N PHE A 14 -0.48 11.47 -2.10
CA PHE A 14 -1.79 11.01 -1.64
C PHE A 14 -2.53 12.10 -0.86
N GLY A 15 -1.79 12.85 -0.05
CA GLY A 15 -2.29 13.93 0.79
C GLY A 15 -2.85 13.44 2.13
N ALA A 16 -2.86 14.34 3.11
CA ALA A 16 -3.26 14.04 4.49
C ALA A 16 -4.71 13.55 4.60
N ASP A 17 -5.62 14.07 3.78
CA ASP A 17 -7.03 13.69 3.79
C ASP A 17 -7.25 12.23 3.40
N LEU A 18 -6.55 11.76 2.35
CA LEU A 18 -6.64 10.37 1.91
C LEU A 18 -6.00 9.45 2.95
N ALA A 19 -4.83 9.81 3.47
CA ALA A 19 -4.12 9.01 4.48
C ALA A 19 -4.90 8.91 5.80
N THR A 20 -5.54 9.99 6.24
CA THR A 20 -6.39 10.01 7.44
C THR A 20 -7.62 9.15 7.27
N ALA A 21 -8.28 9.23 6.11
CA ALA A 21 -9.43 8.40 5.80
C ALA A 21 -9.05 6.91 5.76
N LEU A 22 -7.89 6.60 5.17
CA LEU A 22 -7.32 5.25 5.10
C LEU A 22 -7.08 4.67 6.48
N TRP A 23 -6.38 5.39 7.36
CA TRP A 23 -6.17 4.97 8.75
C TRP A 23 -7.50 4.66 9.45
N SER A 24 -8.44 5.61 9.37
CA SER A 24 -9.74 5.47 10.02
C SER A 24 -10.51 4.25 9.52
N ALA A 25 -10.43 3.94 8.22
CA ALA A 25 -11.08 2.77 7.64
C ALA A 25 -10.40 1.45 8.03
N LEU A 26 -9.07 1.41 8.07
CA LEU A 26 -8.29 0.26 8.53
C LEU A 26 -8.55 -0.06 10.01
N MET A 27 -8.61 0.97 10.87
CA MET A 27 -8.88 0.79 12.29
C MET A 27 -10.29 0.27 12.61
N ARG A 28 -11.24 0.38 11.66
CA ARG A 28 -12.58 -0.24 11.77
C ARG A 28 -12.62 -1.69 11.32
N GLN A 29 -11.56 -2.19 10.68
CA GLN A 29 -11.49 -3.59 10.29
C GLN A 29 -11.17 -4.47 11.50
N SER A 30 -11.52 -5.75 11.42
CA SER A 30 -10.99 -6.75 12.34
C SER A 30 -9.48 -6.93 12.13
N PRO A 31 -8.70 -7.23 13.17
CA PRO A 31 -7.31 -7.63 13.02
C PRO A 31 -7.14 -8.74 11.96
N GLY A 32 -6.12 -8.63 11.12
CA GLY A 32 -5.88 -9.52 9.98
C GLY A 32 -6.64 -9.14 8.70
N LYS A 33 -7.38 -8.02 8.69
CA LYS A 33 -8.10 -7.49 7.51
C LYS A 33 -7.60 -6.09 7.14
N GLY A 34 -7.83 -5.65 5.90
CA GLY A 34 -7.44 -4.32 5.45
C GLY A 34 -7.43 -4.18 3.93
N VAL A 35 -6.49 -3.38 3.41
CA VAL A 35 -6.29 -3.20 1.97
C VAL A 35 -5.53 -4.40 1.42
N ILE A 36 -6.20 -5.17 0.57
CA ILE A 36 -5.62 -6.24 -0.23
C ILE A 36 -5.96 -5.92 -1.69
N VAL A 37 -4.93 -5.76 -2.51
CA VAL A 37 -5.08 -5.12 -3.83
C VAL A 37 -5.62 -6.07 -4.89
N ASP A 38 -5.31 -7.36 -4.79
CA ASP A 38 -5.74 -8.33 -5.79
C ASP A 38 -5.75 -9.76 -5.25
N PHE A 39 -6.57 -10.62 -5.85
CA PHE A 39 -6.72 -12.04 -5.50
C PHE A 39 -6.25 -12.90 -6.68
N HIS A 40 -4.94 -12.93 -6.96
CA HIS A 40 -4.37 -13.88 -7.92
C HIS A 40 -3.58 -14.99 -7.19
N ARG A 41 -3.62 -16.21 -7.75
CA ARG A 41 -2.78 -17.34 -7.29
C ARG A 41 -1.31 -16.89 -7.38
N ASP A 42 -0.55 -17.15 -6.31
CA ASP A 42 0.90 -16.95 -6.15
C ASP A 42 1.34 -15.68 -5.38
N PHE A 43 1.17 -14.45 -5.88
CA PHE A 43 1.54 -13.24 -5.12
C PHE A 43 0.56 -12.09 -5.39
N CYS A 44 -0.01 -11.50 -4.35
CA CYS A 44 -1.08 -10.49 -4.43
C CYS A 44 -0.57 -9.05 -4.32
N GLY A 45 0.74 -8.85 -4.22
CA GLY A 45 1.35 -7.55 -3.96
C GLY A 45 1.48 -7.25 -2.47
N GLN A 46 1.67 -5.97 -2.17
CA GLN A 46 1.69 -5.47 -0.80
C GLN A 46 0.30 -5.03 -0.34
N GLY A 47 0.02 -5.22 0.94
CA GLY A 47 -1.24 -4.86 1.57
C GLY A 47 -1.04 -4.09 2.87
N LEU A 48 -2.09 -3.39 3.30
CA LEU A 48 -2.16 -2.75 4.61
C LEU A 48 -3.13 -3.51 5.48
N ILE A 49 -2.62 -4.09 6.56
CA ILE A 49 -3.38 -5.00 7.41
C ILE A 49 -3.50 -4.41 8.81
N ARG A 50 -4.73 -4.42 9.34
CA ARG A 50 -5.01 -4.07 10.73
C ARG A 50 -4.36 -5.12 11.65
N THR A 51 -3.54 -4.67 12.60
CA THR A 51 -3.00 -5.52 13.68
C THR A 51 -3.89 -5.42 14.92
N SER A 52 -3.44 -5.86 16.10
CA SER A 52 -4.15 -5.59 17.36
C SER A 52 -3.98 -4.13 17.81
N ASP A 53 -2.84 -3.51 17.51
CA ASP A 53 -2.37 -2.24 18.06
C ASP A 53 -2.09 -1.15 17.02
N GLY A 54 -2.20 -1.46 15.73
CA GLY A 54 -2.05 -0.50 14.65
C GLY A 54 -2.31 -1.08 13.27
N VAL A 55 -1.48 -0.69 12.31
CA VAL A 55 -1.50 -1.15 10.92
C VAL A 55 -0.10 -1.58 10.52
N MET A 56 0.01 -2.67 9.75
CA MET A 56 1.27 -3.07 9.12
C MET A 56 1.15 -3.06 7.60
N LEU A 57 2.24 -2.69 6.94
CA LEU A 57 2.50 -3.00 5.54
C LEU A 57 3.18 -4.36 5.47
N CYS A 58 2.67 -5.26 4.66
CA CYS A 58 3.28 -6.58 4.44
C CYS A 58 3.01 -7.07 3.03
N ASP A 59 3.80 -8.06 2.61
CA ASP A 59 3.47 -8.85 1.43
C ASP A 59 2.22 -9.70 1.66
N ILE A 60 1.41 -9.86 0.62
CA ILE A 60 0.20 -10.68 0.63
C ILE A 60 0.39 -11.84 -0.35
N GLN A 61 0.17 -13.05 0.13
CA GLN A 61 0.35 -14.30 -0.62
C GLN A 61 -0.96 -15.10 -0.67
N ASP A 62 -1.02 -16.04 -1.61
CA ASP A 62 -2.12 -17.01 -1.78
C ASP A 62 -3.52 -16.38 -1.70
N ALA A 63 -3.81 -15.42 -2.59
CA ALA A 63 -5.12 -14.78 -2.65
C ALA A 63 -5.55 -14.14 -1.31
N GLY A 64 -4.62 -13.55 -0.57
CA GLY A 64 -4.94 -12.92 0.72
C GLY A 64 -5.09 -13.86 1.90
N ALA A 65 -4.76 -15.15 1.73
CA ALA A 65 -4.80 -16.13 2.81
C ALA A 65 -3.62 -15.97 3.79
N PHE A 66 -2.47 -15.47 3.31
CA PHE A 66 -1.27 -15.29 4.13
C PHE A 66 -0.70 -13.89 4.02
N THR A 67 -0.30 -13.36 5.18
CA THR A 67 0.46 -12.12 5.31
C THR A 67 1.91 -12.47 5.63
N GLY A 68 2.85 -11.96 4.83
CA GLY A 68 4.28 -12.06 5.11
C GLY A 68 4.69 -11.27 6.36
N PRO A 69 6.00 -11.24 6.69
CA PRO A 69 6.52 -10.38 7.75
C PRO A 69 6.21 -8.90 7.48
N ALA A 70 6.13 -8.11 8.54
CA ALA A 70 5.91 -6.69 8.43
C ALA A 70 7.11 -6.01 7.75
N ILE A 71 6.83 -5.30 6.66
CA ILE A 71 7.77 -4.43 5.95
C ILE A 71 7.89 -3.11 6.72
N ALA A 72 6.74 -2.59 7.18
CA ALA A 72 6.64 -1.42 8.05
C ALA A 72 5.41 -1.54 8.94
N ALA A 73 5.38 -0.85 10.07
CA ALA A 73 4.24 -0.84 10.97
C ALA A 73 4.07 0.50 11.67
N TRP A 74 2.81 0.88 11.90
CA TRP A 74 2.43 2.12 12.55
C TRP A 74 1.41 1.84 13.63
N ARG A 75 1.73 2.26 14.86
CA ARG A 75 0.83 2.19 16.02
C ARG A 75 0.04 3.47 16.24
N GLN A 76 0.48 4.57 15.64
CA GLN A 76 -0.07 5.89 15.84
C GLN A 76 -0.57 6.45 14.51
N GLN A 77 -1.72 7.10 14.56
CA GLN A 77 -2.33 7.71 13.38
C GLN A 77 -1.40 8.76 12.76
N GLU A 78 -0.80 9.61 13.58
CA GLU A 78 0.05 10.72 13.12
C GLU A 78 1.19 10.21 12.23
N THR A 79 1.98 9.25 12.73
CA THR A 79 3.11 8.70 11.97
C THR A 79 2.68 7.91 10.73
N PHE A 80 1.50 7.29 10.76
CA PHE A 80 0.92 6.66 9.57
C PHE A 80 0.51 7.70 8.53
N VAL A 81 -0.17 8.76 8.96
CA VAL A 81 -0.67 9.83 8.09
C VAL A 81 0.49 10.60 7.48
N ASP A 82 1.48 10.99 8.28
CA ASP A 82 2.68 11.68 7.80
C ASP A 82 3.43 10.84 6.77
N PHE A 83 3.52 9.54 7.01
CA PHE A 83 4.15 8.63 6.07
C PHE A 83 3.36 8.53 4.76
N PHE A 84 2.05 8.24 4.81
CA PHE A 84 1.25 8.01 3.61
C PHE A 84 0.88 9.28 2.85
N ALA A 85 0.77 10.43 3.53
CA ALA A 85 0.40 11.70 2.89
C ALA A 85 1.41 12.15 1.84
N ARG A 86 2.70 11.85 2.05
CA ARG A 86 3.80 12.15 1.12
C ARG A 86 4.01 11.08 0.05
N GLN A 87 3.41 9.88 0.18
CA GLN A 87 3.54 8.83 -0.83
C GLN A 87 2.72 9.13 -2.08
N SER A 88 3.06 8.48 -3.19
CA SER A 88 2.33 8.47 -4.45
C SER A 88 2.37 7.06 -5.06
N ASP A 89 1.70 6.86 -6.20
CA ASP A 89 1.77 5.58 -6.93
C ASP A 89 3.22 5.23 -7.28
N PHE A 90 4.03 6.23 -7.67
CA PHE A 90 5.46 6.07 -7.94
C PHE A 90 6.29 5.69 -6.71
N THR A 91 6.10 6.33 -5.55
CA THR A 91 6.92 6.00 -4.38
C THR A 91 6.58 4.63 -3.79
N CYS A 92 5.31 4.21 -3.91
CA CYS A 92 4.86 2.89 -3.48
C CYS A 92 5.20 1.74 -4.45
N SER A 93 5.78 2.02 -5.63
CA SER A 93 6.07 1.00 -6.65
C SER A 93 7.49 0.42 -6.61
N GLY A 94 8.31 0.85 -5.64
CA GLY A 94 9.68 0.34 -5.45
C GLY A 94 10.70 0.82 -6.47
N TRP A 95 10.33 1.79 -7.30
CA TRP A 95 11.22 2.46 -8.26
C TRP A 95 11.97 3.65 -7.65
N ASP A 96 11.50 4.14 -6.51
CA ASP A 96 12.10 5.29 -5.83
C ASP A 96 13.10 4.82 -4.75
N PRO A 97 14.43 4.92 -4.98
CA PRO A 97 15.42 4.54 -3.98
C PRO A 97 15.40 5.47 -2.75
N ALA A 98 14.77 6.64 -2.84
CA ALA A 98 14.58 7.53 -1.68
C ALA A 98 13.52 7.01 -0.71
N GLU A 99 12.72 6.00 -1.10
CA GLU A 99 11.65 5.43 -0.29
C GLU A 99 11.96 3.97 0.06
N PRO A 100 12.85 3.71 1.03
CA PRO A 100 13.39 2.38 1.34
C PRO A 100 12.34 1.39 1.83
N VAL A 101 11.17 1.86 2.28
CA VAL A 101 10.03 0.99 2.63
C VAL A 101 9.52 0.21 1.42
N PHE A 102 9.65 0.79 0.22
CA PHE A 102 9.19 0.18 -1.03
C PHE A 102 10.32 -0.16 -1.99
N ALA A 103 11.43 0.57 -1.94
CA ALA A 103 12.55 0.43 -2.86
C ALA A 103 13.07 -1.01 -2.96
N THR A 104 13.26 -1.47 -4.18
CA THR A 104 13.79 -2.79 -4.51
C THR A 104 14.47 -2.72 -5.86
N ASP A 105 15.42 -3.60 -6.16
CA ASP A 105 15.98 -3.79 -7.51
C ASP A 105 15.35 -4.96 -8.26
N ASP A 106 14.43 -5.69 -7.63
CA ASP A 106 13.71 -6.79 -8.24
C ASP A 106 12.61 -6.25 -9.19
N ALA A 107 12.82 -6.46 -10.50
CA ALA A 107 11.88 -6.06 -11.54
C ALA A 107 10.53 -6.78 -11.43
N TRP A 108 10.50 -8.03 -10.94
CA TRP A 108 9.25 -8.72 -10.69
C TRP A 108 8.50 -8.07 -9.54
N TYR A 109 9.19 -7.70 -8.45
CA TYR A 109 8.55 -7.06 -7.29
C TYR A 109 8.00 -5.66 -7.64
N ARG A 110 8.75 -4.85 -8.41
CA ARG A 110 8.31 -3.54 -8.93
C ARG A 110 7.04 -3.63 -9.79
N ASN A 111 6.87 -4.72 -10.53
CA ASN A 111 5.69 -4.95 -11.38
C ASN A 111 4.47 -5.50 -10.59
N ASN A 112 4.67 -5.91 -9.35
CA ASN A 112 3.63 -6.50 -8.49
C ASN A 112 3.33 -5.70 -7.21
N GLN A 113 4.08 -4.64 -6.89
CA GLN A 113 3.70 -3.64 -5.89
C GLN A 113 2.55 -2.76 -6.42
N ARG A 114 1.44 -2.65 -5.67
CA ARG A 114 0.21 -2.02 -6.19
C ARG A 114 -0.57 -1.16 -5.19
N LEU A 115 0.06 -0.67 -4.12
CA LEU A 115 -0.59 0.38 -3.31
C LEU A 115 -0.63 1.68 -4.13
N THR A 116 -1.76 1.88 -4.82
CA THR A 116 -2.03 3.07 -5.64
C THR A 116 -3.18 3.86 -5.04
N ARG A 117 -3.26 5.14 -5.37
CA ARG A 117 -4.41 5.99 -5.02
C ARG A 117 -5.74 5.34 -5.38
N ALA A 118 -5.86 4.76 -6.57
CA ALA A 118 -7.10 4.15 -7.05
C ALA A 118 -7.54 2.96 -6.17
N VAL A 119 -6.57 2.16 -5.70
CA VAL A 119 -6.81 1.04 -4.79
C VAL A 119 -7.24 1.53 -3.42
N LEU A 120 -6.56 2.54 -2.87
CA LEU A 120 -6.91 3.15 -1.59
C LEU A 120 -8.31 3.78 -1.64
N GLU A 121 -8.62 4.51 -2.70
CA GLU A 121 -9.94 5.12 -2.92
C GLU A 121 -11.04 4.06 -3.08
N THR A 122 -10.76 2.96 -3.78
CA THR A 122 -11.68 1.82 -3.90
C THR A 122 -11.97 1.17 -2.55
N PHE A 123 -10.94 0.93 -1.73
CA PHE A 123 -11.10 0.41 -0.37
C PHE A 123 -11.95 1.34 0.50
N LEU A 124 -11.81 2.65 0.32
CA LEU A 124 -12.60 3.66 1.03
C LEU A 124 -14.05 3.79 0.50
N GLY A 125 -14.44 3.04 -0.53
CA GLY A 125 -15.72 3.20 -1.20
C GLY A 125 -15.86 4.51 -1.98
N ARG A 126 -14.76 5.24 -2.17
CA ARG A 126 -14.68 6.50 -2.90
C ARG A 126 -14.41 6.19 -4.38
N ARG A 127 -15.38 5.63 -5.10
CA ARG A 127 -15.25 5.57 -6.57
C ARG A 127 -15.33 6.99 -7.12
N ARG A 128 -14.26 7.45 -7.80
CA ARG A 128 -14.42 8.48 -8.83
C ARG A 128 -15.39 7.93 -9.88
N ARG A 129 -16.60 8.49 -9.95
CA ARG A 129 -17.44 8.39 -11.14
C ARG A 129 -16.80 9.17 -12.27
#